data_AF-A0A1D1YCS7-F1
#
_entry.id   AF-A0A1D1YCS7-F1
#
_cell.length_a   1.000
_cell.length_b   1.000
_cell.length_c   1.000
_cell.angle_alpha   90.00
_cell.angle_beta   90.00
_cell.angle_gamma   90.00
#
_symmetry.space_group_name_H-M   'P 1'
#
loop_
_entity.id
_entity.type
_entity.pdbx_description
1 polymer ?
#
loop_
_entity_poly.entity_id
_entity_poly.type
_entity_poly.pdbx_seq_one_letter_code
_entity_poly.pdbx_strand_id
1 'polypeptide(L)'
;VAAARLPTKKKIRPAADRTMAADAAPGPVASTTLDEADDTGSGRVNPDLRPTSPDERTFSAWDMGSLWAGMVVSVPFYYLGGSLVDLGMSWWQGLAIVLLANTLVLAPLLLTGHPGTKYGVPFPVLARAAFGVRGAHLPALLRSLVGCGWFAIETWIGGQAVFLLLPPALRRGHASRSLPWLGTSPLQLACFAAFWAAQLGLIWAGMPGIRRLQRYATPVQVLLLAWLFGWACWRAGGLGGMLSLPPRLTPNQFWRLFLPSLTANVGSWATVAINIPDFTRHCRRQRDQILGQAGLPLFMGAYTFVGLAITSATEVLFGHTIPDPIKLLSELQGGAFITLVSVLGISLAVVTTNVPANVVAPANTLLGLCPSLFDFKKAAMATALTGVVFQPWRIYGSSEGFVKAWLVGYSAILGPISGIVLADYYLLRRTVLDVEALYCTDSPGGEYYYCGGYNPAAMASLSITIAALVPGFLQEVGILEAVPGAFTFVYSVSWFFGCFSSALLYWVLSRVGRTKQACAPPPSLEARLPLCCCPNPRVGVSPPYSSSEGACLLPTVHKDHPSP
;
A
#
# COMPACT_ATOMS: atom_id res chain seq x y z
N VAL A 1 -65.94 37.44 0.90
CA VAL A 1 -65.99 37.51 -0.57
C VAL A 1 -64.83 38.37 -1.06
N ALA A 2 -64.39 38.19 -2.31
CA ALA A 2 -63.40 38.99 -3.04
C ALA A 2 -61.90 38.70 -2.78
N ALA A 3 -61.23 38.28 -3.86
CA ALA A 3 -59.86 38.65 -4.20
C ALA A 3 -59.89 40.11 -4.79
N ALA A 4 -58.81 40.80 -5.20
CA ALA A 4 -57.48 40.35 -5.58
C ALA A 4 -56.46 41.53 -5.65
N ARG A 5 -55.17 41.17 -5.59
CA ARG A 5 -53.98 41.81 -6.24
C ARG A 5 -53.51 43.21 -5.79
N LEU A 6 -52.19 43.38 -5.97
CA LEU A 6 -51.28 44.41 -5.42
C LEU A 6 -51.10 45.62 -6.36
N PRO A 7 -50.42 46.69 -5.91
CA PRO A 7 -49.03 46.90 -6.38
C PRO A 7 -48.02 47.37 -5.29
N THR A 8 -46.80 47.71 -5.72
CA THR A 8 -45.52 47.54 -4.99
C THR A 8 -44.78 48.82 -4.52
N LYS A 9 -43.87 48.64 -3.53
CA LYS A 9 -42.61 49.40 -3.26
C LYS A 9 -42.73 50.89 -2.87
N LYS A 10 -42.36 51.29 -1.63
CA LYS A 10 -41.04 51.83 -1.17
C LYS A 10 -41.23 52.37 0.29
N LYS A 11 -40.24 52.65 1.18
CA LYS A 11 -38.78 52.44 1.27
C LYS A 11 -38.32 52.75 2.73
N ILE A 12 -38.09 51.75 3.60
CA ILE A 12 -37.51 51.95 4.96
C ILE A 12 -36.35 50.97 5.19
N ARG A 13 -35.20 51.48 5.66
CA ARG A 13 -34.02 50.71 6.14
C ARG A 13 -34.18 50.43 7.65
N PRO A 14 -33.63 49.32 8.20
CA PRO A 14 -32.30 49.44 8.83
C PRO A 14 -31.41 48.17 8.75
N ALA A 15 -30.17 48.34 9.24
CA ALA A 15 -29.20 47.34 9.71
C ALA A 15 -28.70 46.25 8.73
N ALA A 16 -27.37 46.22 8.54
CA ALA A 16 -26.66 45.20 7.77
C ALA A 16 -25.87 44.25 8.68
N ASP A 17 -25.55 43.07 8.12
CA ASP A 17 -24.45 42.16 8.44
C ASP A 17 -24.27 41.60 9.86
N ARG A 18 -24.74 40.36 10.03
CA ARG A 18 -23.95 39.27 10.63
C ARG A 18 -24.18 37.96 9.88
N THR A 19 -23.41 37.73 8.81
CA THR A 19 -23.24 36.40 8.21
C THR A 19 -22.37 35.51 9.11
N MET A 20 -22.61 34.20 9.07
CA MET A 20 -21.91 33.21 9.91
C MET A 20 -20.42 33.13 9.56
N ALA A 21 -19.56 33.37 10.55
CA ALA A 21 -18.13 33.08 10.45
C ALA A 21 -17.89 31.58 10.69
N ALA A 22 -17.62 30.84 9.61
CA ALA A 22 -17.13 29.48 9.64
C ALA A 22 -15.70 29.44 9.10
N ASP A 23 -14.75 29.92 9.90
CA ASP A 23 -13.31 29.60 9.79
C ASP A 23 -12.61 30.07 11.07
N ALA A 24 -12.17 29.14 11.91
CA ALA A 24 -11.31 29.40 13.06
C ALA A 24 -10.08 28.50 12.92
N ALA A 25 -8.97 29.08 12.49
CA ALA A 25 -7.70 28.38 12.39
C ALA A 25 -7.22 27.92 13.77
N PRO A 26 -6.61 26.72 13.89
CA PRO A 26 -5.85 26.40 15.10
C PRO A 26 -4.68 27.37 15.22
N GLY A 27 -4.50 27.95 16.41
CA GLY A 27 -3.43 28.91 16.69
C GLY A 27 -2.02 28.31 16.53
N PRO A 28 -0.98 29.16 16.44
CA PRO A 28 0.38 28.71 16.23
C PRO A 28 0.85 27.82 17.38
N VAL A 29 1.12 26.56 17.09
CA VAL A 29 1.94 25.70 17.96
C VAL A 29 3.34 26.32 17.96
N ALA A 30 3.88 26.60 19.15
CA ALA A 30 5.18 27.26 19.28
C ALA A 30 6.26 26.46 18.55
N SER A 31 6.96 27.12 17.64
CA SER A 31 8.06 26.55 16.86
C SER A 31 9.31 26.44 17.73
N THR A 32 9.43 25.37 18.51
CA THR A 32 10.74 24.92 19.02
C THR A 32 11.51 24.31 17.86
N THR A 33 12.53 25.04 17.41
CA THR A 33 13.50 24.61 16.39
C THR A 33 14.17 23.30 16.80
N LEU A 34 13.91 22.23 16.05
CA LEU A 34 14.59 20.93 16.17
C LEU A 34 15.72 20.77 15.13
N ASP A 35 16.04 21.84 14.39
CA ASP A 35 16.96 21.78 13.24
C ASP A 35 18.46 21.72 13.62
N GLU A 36 18.83 21.82 14.90
CA GLU A 36 20.22 21.72 15.37
C GLU A 36 20.31 21.14 16.80
N ALA A 37 19.75 19.95 16.99
CA ALA A 37 19.99 19.12 18.18
C ALA A 37 21.11 18.10 17.90
N ASP A 38 22.18 18.20 18.68
CA ASP A 38 23.49 17.55 18.48
C ASP A 38 23.45 16.01 18.33
N ASP A 39 24.34 15.44 17.51
CA ASP A 39 24.46 13.99 17.21
C ASP A 39 25.10 13.22 18.38
N THR A 40 24.43 13.20 19.53
CA THR A 40 24.91 12.49 20.73
C THR A 40 23.82 11.65 21.43
N GLY A 41 23.71 10.39 21.02
CA GLY A 41 23.45 9.30 21.98
C GLY A 41 22.02 8.80 22.20
N SER A 42 21.05 9.09 21.31
CA SER A 42 19.73 8.41 21.33
C SER A 42 19.39 7.75 19.98
N GLY A 43 18.54 6.72 20.00
CA GLY A 43 18.34 5.80 18.88
C GLY A 43 18.01 6.50 17.56
N ARG A 44 18.83 6.25 16.53
CA ARG A 44 18.72 6.87 15.19
C ARG A 44 17.32 6.70 14.60
N VAL A 45 16.49 7.74 14.70
CA VAL A 45 15.22 7.81 13.96
C VAL A 45 15.57 7.84 12.48
N ASN A 46 15.20 6.80 11.74
CA ASN A 46 15.40 6.75 10.29
C ASN A 46 14.77 8.02 9.64
N PRO A 47 15.54 8.83 8.87
CA PRO A 47 15.04 10.03 8.22
C PRO A 47 13.77 9.80 7.39
N ASP A 48 13.59 8.62 6.77
CA ASP A 48 12.37 8.30 6.01
C ASP A 48 11.11 8.22 6.89
N LEU A 49 11.28 7.91 8.18
CA LEU A 49 10.19 7.69 9.14
C LEU A 49 9.88 8.92 10.01
N ARG A 50 10.65 10.01 9.96
CA ARG A 50 10.35 11.25 10.72
C ARG A 50 9.01 11.85 10.28
N PRO A 51 8.33 12.67 11.11
CA PRO A 51 7.11 13.36 10.68
C PRO A 51 7.39 14.30 9.50
N THR A 52 6.43 14.42 8.58
CA THR A 52 6.48 15.42 7.50
C THR A 52 6.28 16.83 8.06
N SER A 53 7.25 17.72 7.82
CA SER A 53 7.17 19.12 8.23
C SER A 53 6.06 19.87 7.48
N PRO A 54 5.60 21.04 7.95
CA PRO A 54 4.57 21.80 7.24
C PRO A 54 4.93 22.14 5.78
N ASP A 55 6.19 22.46 5.50
CA ASP A 55 6.66 22.87 4.16
C ASP A 55 6.76 21.70 3.18
N GLU A 56 6.92 20.47 3.69
CA GLU A 56 6.94 19.23 2.90
C GLU A 56 5.53 18.71 2.55
N ARG A 57 4.48 19.34 3.08
CA ARG A 57 3.06 18.99 2.79
C ARG A 57 2.59 19.72 1.54
N THR A 58 2.97 19.22 0.37
CA THR A 58 2.67 19.86 -0.91
C THR A 58 1.41 19.34 -1.60
N PHE A 59 0.94 18.13 -1.29
CA PHE A 59 -0.11 17.46 -2.08
C PHE A 59 -1.48 18.13 -1.94
N SER A 60 -2.05 18.50 -3.09
CA SER A 60 -3.44 18.88 -3.32
C SER A 60 -4.37 17.67 -3.32
N ALA A 61 -5.69 17.93 -3.29
CA ALA A 61 -6.70 16.99 -3.76
C ALA A 61 -6.39 16.44 -5.17
N TRP A 62 -5.91 17.30 -6.08
CA TRP A 62 -5.50 16.89 -7.43
C TRP A 62 -4.30 15.95 -7.42
N ASP A 63 -3.22 16.30 -6.71
CA ASP A 63 -2.00 15.47 -6.67
C ASP A 63 -2.32 14.10 -6.06
N MET A 64 -3.01 14.09 -4.93
CA MET A 64 -3.50 12.88 -4.27
C MET A 64 -4.47 12.07 -5.14
N GLY A 65 -5.30 12.74 -5.97
CA GLY A 65 -6.18 12.12 -6.96
C GLY A 65 -5.42 11.49 -8.13
N SER A 66 -4.37 12.16 -8.60
CA SER A 66 -3.52 11.73 -9.72
C SER A 66 -2.72 10.45 -9.40
N LEU A 67 -2.42 10.20 -8.12
CA LEU A 67 -1.84 8.94 -7.66
C LEU A 67 -2.69 7.73 -8.07
N TRP A 68 -4.02 7.84 -8.02
CA TRP A 68 -4.93 6.76 -8.44
C TRP A 68 -4.87 6.54 -9.94
N ALA A 69 -4.88 7.60 -10.74
CA ALA A 69 -4.73 7.49 -12.20
C ALA A 69 -3.42 6.78 -12.59
N GLY A 70 -2.33 6.97 -11.84
CA GLY A 70 -1.08 6.24 -12.02
C GLY A 70 -1.07 4.80 -11.49
N MET A 71 -1.85 4.50 -10.44
CA MET A 71 -1.88 3.16 -9.82
C MET A 71 -2.92 2.19 -10.41
N VAL A 72 -4.05 2.67 -10.95
CA VAL A 72 -5.08 1.79 -11.53
C VAL A 72 -4.65 1.20 -12.88
N VAL A 73 -3.74 1.88 -13.60
CA VAL A 73 -3.26 1.46 -14.93
C VAL A 73 -2.20 0.37 -14.77
N SER A 74 -2.63 -0.86 -14.44
CA SER A 74 -1.76 -2.02 -14.30
C SER A 74 -2.39 -3.30 -14.84
N VAL A 75 -1.54 -4.23 -15.28
CA VAL A 75 -1.99 -5.51 -15.84
C VAL A 75 -2.79 -6.35 -14.83
N PRO A 76 -2.43 -6.42 -13.53
CA PRO A 76 -3.26 -7.10 -12.54
C PRO A 76 -4.66 -6.51 -12.37
N PHE A 77 -4.85 -5.19 -12.46
CA PHE A 77 -6.18 -4.59 -12.37
C PHE A 77 -7.03 -4.84 -13.61
N TYR A 78 -6.41 -4.92 -14.80
CA TYR A 78 -7.10 -5.37 -16.01
C TYR A 78 -7.57 -6.81 -15.82
N TYR A 79 -6.66 -7.70 -15.40
CA TYR A 79 -6.94 -9.12 -15.19
C TYR A 79 -7.99 -9.33 -14.10
N LEU A 80 -7.98 -8.53 -13.02
CA LEU A 80 -9.01 -8.55 -11.98
C LEU A 80 -10.41 -8.31 -12.57
N GLY A 81 -10.58 -7.28 -13.41
CA GLY A 81 -11.82 -7.03 -14.12
C GLY A 81 -12.21 -8.21 -15.02
N GLY A 82 -11.31 -8.61 -15.92
CA GLY A 82 -11.55 -9.72 -16.85
C GLY A 82 -11.91 -11.04 -16.15
N SER A 83 -11.26 -11.34 -15.01
CA SER A 83 -11.44 -12.58 -14.24
C SER A 83 -12.89 -12.77 -13.75
N LEU A 84 -13.63 -11.69 -13.50
CA LEU A 84 -15.04 -11.77 -13.10
C LEU A 84 -15.94 -12.24 -14.26
N VAL A 85 -15.64 -11.80 -15.49
CA VAL A 85 -16.36 -12.20 -16.70
C VAL A 85 -15.97 -13.62 -17.11
N ASP A 86 -14.69 -13.98 -16.94
CA ASP A 86 -14.19 -15.35 -17.11
C ASP A 86 -14.91 -16.34 -16.18
N LEU A 87 -15.06 -15.99 -14.89
CA LEU A 87 -15.89 -16.68 -13.90
C LEU A 87 -17.40 -16.70 -14.24
N GLY A 88 -17.82 -16.07 -15.34
CA GLY A 88 -19.15 -16.17 -15.94
C GLY A 88 -20.10 -15.00 -15.63
N MET A 89 -19.64 -13.95 -14.97
CA MET A 89 -20.45 -12.73 -14.77
C MET A 89 -20.61 -11.96 -16.08
N SER A 90 -21.70 -11.20 -16.21
CA SER A 90 -21.77 -10.19 -17.27
C SER A 90 -20.79 -9.04 -17.00
N TRP A 91 -20.44 -8.26 -18.04
CA TRP A 91 -19.59 -7.07 -17.89
C TRP A 91 -20.13 -6.10 -16.82
N TRP A 92 -21.46 -5.91 -16.76
CA TRP A 92 -22.06 -4.96 -15.81
C TRP A 92 -22.05 -5.51 -14.38
N GLN A 93 -22.18 -6.83 -14.19
CA GLN A 93 -22.06 -7.49 -12.89
C GLN A 93 -20.63 -7.33 -12.35
N GLY A 94 -19.62 -7.59 -13.19
CA GLY A 94 -18.22 -7.37 -12.87
C GLY A 94 -17.95 -5.91 -12.49
N LEU A 95 -18.39 -4.97 -13.33
CA LEU A 95 -18.22 -3.53 -13.09
C LEU A 95 -18.90 -3.07 -11.79
N ALA A 96 -20.11 -3.55 -11.50
CA ALA A 96 -20.85 -3.22 -10.29
C ALA A 96 -20.14 -3.74 -9.03
N ILE A 97 -19.59 -4.95 -9.05
CA ILE A 97 -18.79 -5.50 -7.94
C ILE A 97 -17.52 -4.66 -7.73
N VAL A 98 -16.82 -4.29 -8.80
CA VAL A 98 -15.60 -3.46 -8.69
C VAL A 98 -15.92 -2.06 -8.16
N LEU A 99 -16.94 -1.38 -8.69
CA LEU A 99 -17.37 -0.07 -8.20
C LEU A 99 -17.81 -0.11 -6.72
N LEU A 100 -18.57 -1.14 -6.33
CA LEU A 100 -19.00 -1.34 -4.95
C LEU A 100 -17.80 -1.59 -4.03
N ALA A 101 -16.88 -2.48 -4.42
CA ALA A 101 -15.66 -2.76 -3.66
C ALA A 101 -14.79 -1.50 -3.47
N ASN A 102 -14.59 -0.71 -4.53
CA ASN A 102 -13.81 0.52 -4.44
C ASN A 102 -14.51 1.58 -3.56
N THR A 103 -15.84 1.62 -3.59
CA THR A 103 -16.62 2.49 -2.68
C THR A 103 -16.54 2.02 -1.23
N LEU A 104 -16.52 0.70 -0.98
CA LEU A 104 -16.37 0.14 0.36
C LEU A 104 -14.96 0.31 0.91
N VAL A 105 -13.91 0.12 0.11
CA VAL A 105 -12.51 0.30 0.54
C VAL A 105 -12.14 1.77 0.75
N LEU A 106 -12.88 2.70 0.11
CA LEU A 106 -12.73 4.13 0.35
C LEU A 106 -12.96 4.50 1.83
N ALA A 107 -13.82 3.78 2.57
CA ALA A 107 -14.03 4.04 4.00
C ALA A 107 -12.77 3.79 4.88
N PRO A 108 -12.16 2.59 4.93
CA PRO A 108 -10.91 2.37 5.67
C PRO A 108 -9.73 3.18 5.10
N LEU A 109 -9.72 3.48 3.79
CA LEU A 109 -8.74 4.37 3.16
C LEU A 109 -8.82 5.82 3.69
N LEU A 110 -10.03 6.37 3.82
CA LEU A 110 -10.29 7.69 4.40
C LEU A 110 -9.92 7.75 5.88
N LEU A 111 -10.35 6.73 6.63
CA LEU A 111 -10.14 6.63 8.08
C LEU A 111 -8.66 6.42 8.43
N THR A 112 -7.93 5.59 7.69
CA THR A 112 -6.50 5.35 7.93
C THR A 112 -5.63 6.52 7.45
N GLY A 113 -6.07 7.28 6.43
CA GLY A 113 -5.35 8.47 5.95
C GLY A 113 -5.38 9.67 6.91
N HIS A 114 -6.42 9.79 7.72
CA HIS A 114 -6.59 10.90 8.66
C HIS A 114 -5.40 11.13 9.62
N PRO A 115 -4.87 10.13 10.37
CA PRO A 115 -3.66 10.33 11.17
C PRO A 115 -2.44 10.73 10.34
N GLY A 116 -2.32 10.25 9.10
CA GLY A 116 -1.26 10.65 8.17
C GLY A 116 -1.30 12.16 7.91
N THR A 117 -2.42 12.70 7.43
CA THR A 117 -2.55 14.14 7.18
C THR A 117 -2.55 15.00 8.44
N LYS A 118 -3.15 14.53 9.55
CA LYS A 118 -3.18 15.27 10.82
C LYS A 118 -1.78 15.41 11.44
N TYR A 119 -1.04 14.30 11.57
CA TYR A 119 0.21 14.25 12.33
C TYR A 119 1.47 14.19 11.47
N GLY A 120 1.36 13.97 10.15
CA GLY A 120 2.52 13.83 9.25
C GLY A 120 3.26 12.50 9.39
N VAL A 121 2.68 11.52 10.09
CA VAL A 121 3.33 10.23 10.41
C VAL A 121 3.05 9.15 9.34
N PRO A 122 4.03 8.32 8.98
CA PRO A 122 3.82 7.17 8.09
C PRO A 122 3.19 5.97 8.82
N PHE A 123 2.74 4.97 8.07
CA PHE A 123 2.01 3.81 8.62
C PHE A 123 2.82 3.00 9.65
N PRO A 124 4.13 2.70 9.46
CA PRO A 124 4.90 1.96 10.46
C PRO A 124 4.97 2.67 11.83
N VAL A 125 4.91 4.01 11.85
CA VAL A 125 4.87 4.80 13.08
C VAL A 125 3.47 4.78 13.69
N LEU A 126 2.42 4.97 12.87
CA LEU A 126 1.03 4.82 13.32
C LEU A 126 0.76 3.43 13.93
N ALA A 127 1.33 2.36 13.36
CA ALA A 127 1.17 1.00 13.86
C ALA A 127 1.72 0.80 15.28
N ARG A 128 2.70 1.62 15.73
CA ARG A 128 3.20 1.60 17.12
C ARG A 128 2.10 1.99 18.11
N ALA A 129 1.17 2.86 17.71
CA ALA A 129 0.06 3.28 18.55
C ALA A 129 -0.81 2.12 19.04
N ALA A 130 -1.04 1.13 18.16
CA ALA A 130 -1.90 -0.01 18.42
C ALA A 130 -1.13 -1.28 18.82
N PHE A 131 -0.04 -1.61 18.12
CA PHE A 131 0.69 -2.87 18.33
C PHE A 131 1.87 -2.75 19.32
N GLY A 132 2.29 -1.53 19.65
CA GLY A 132 3.49 -1.23 20.43
C GLY A 132 4.75 -1.05 19.60
N VAL A 133 5.79 -0.45 20.19
CA VAL A 133 7.03 -0.05 19.49
C VAL A 133 7.75 -1.21 18.77
N ARG A 134 7.76 -2.42 19.36
CA ARG A 134 8.28 -3.64 18.71
C ARG A 134 7.17 -4.41 17.99
N GLY A 135 5.96 -4.41 18.54
CA GLY A 135 4.83 -5.11 17.92
C GLY A 135 4.44 -4.59 16.53
N ALA A 136 4.67 -3.31 16.24
CA ALA A 136 4.44 -2.68 14.93
C ALA A 136 5.23 -3.33 13.77
N HIS A 137 6.30 -4.07 14.08
CA HIS A 137 7.05 -4.85 13.11
C HIS A 137 6.23 -5.98 12.48
N LEU A 138 5.29 -6.59 13.23
CA LEU A 138 4.46 -7.69 12.74
C LEU A 138 3.52 -7.27 11.59
N PRO A 139 2.67 -6.22 11.71
CA PRO A 139 1.84 -5.77 10.59
C PRO A 139 2.68 -5.27 9.40
N ALA A 140 3.85 -4.65 9.65
CA ALA A 140 4.77 -4.24 8.58
C ALA A 140 5.33 -5.45 7.82
N LEU A 141 5.76 -6.52 8.51
CA LEU A 141 6.22 -7.77 7.91
C LEU A 141 5.10 -8.46 7.10
N LEU A 142 3.92 -8.60 7.68
CA LEU A 142 2.76 -9.21 7.01
C LEU A 142 2.38 -8.45 5.73
N ARG A 143 2.34 -7.11 5.80
CA ARG A 143 2.16 -6.22 4.65
C ARG A 143 3.28 -6.35 3.60
N SER A 144 4.51 -6.65 4.04
CA SER A 144 5.67 -6.81 3.18
C SER A 144 5.64 -8.14 2.41
N LEU A 145 5.21 -9.23 3.06
CA LEU A 145 5.01 -10.53 2.40
C LEU A 145 4.00 -10.44 1.24
N VAL A 146 2.91 -9.68 1.43
CA VAL A 146 1.94 -9.41 0.35
C VAL A 146 2.59 -8.62 -0.79
N GLY A 147 3.49 -7.68 -0.48
CA GLY A 147 4.33 -6.99 -1.47
C GLY A 147 5.22 -7.94 -2.26
N CYS A 148 5.90 -8.88 -1.60
CA CYS A 148 6.72 -9.90 -2.26
C CYS A 148 5.91 -10.76 -3.24
N GLY A 149 4.71 -11.19 -2.87
CA GLY A 149 3.84 -11.98 -3.75
C GLY A 149 3.27 -11.17 -4.92
N TRP A 150 2.89 -9.91 -4.71
CA TRP A 150 2.53 -9.01 -5.82
C TRP A 150 3.71 -8.77 -6.77
N PHE A 151 4.93 -8.61 -6.22
CA PHE A 151 6.15 -8.53 -7.02
C PHE A 151 6.36 -9.77 -7.88
N ALA A 152 6.08 -10.95 -7.34
CA ALA A 152 6.17 -12.21 -8.06
C ALA A 152 5.14 -12.30 -9.21
N ILE A 153 3.88 -11.92 -8.97
CA ILE A 153 2.79 -11.97 -9.96
C ILE A 153 3.08 -11.01 -11.12
N GLU A 154 3.44 -9.76 -10.82
CA GLU A 154 3.84 -8.78 -11.85
C GLU A 154 5.07 -9.26 -12.63
N THR A 155 6.07 -9.84 -11.97
CA THR A 155 7.22 -10.44 -12.64
C THR A 155 6.84 -11.64 -13.53
N TRP A 156 5.85 -12.43 -13.13
CA TRP A 156 5.30 -13.53 -13.93
C TRP A 156 4.59 -13.03 -15.18
N ILE A 157 3.79 -11.97 -15.05
CA ILE A 157 3.16 -11.24 -16.16
C ILE A 157 4.25 -10.76 -17.15
N GLY A 158 5.32 -10.12 -16.67
CA GLY A 158 6.45 -9.72 -17.52
C GLY A 158 7.17 -10.91 -18.18
N GLY A 159 7.35 -12.01 -17.46
CA GLY A 159 7.89 -13.27 -17.99
C GLY A 159 7.04 -13.89 -19.10
N GLN A 160 5.71 -13.83 -18.99
CA GLN A 160 4.81 -14.26 -20.08
C GLN A 160 4.95 -13.37 -21.32
N ALA A 161 5.15 -12.06 -21.15
CA ALA A 161 5.43 -11.17 -22.27
C ALA A 161 6.78 -11.54 -22.96
N VAL A 162 7.84 -11.82 -22.20
CA VAL A 162 9.11 -12.33 -22.77
C VAL A 162 8.90 -13.65 -23.51
N PHE A 163 8.07 -14.56 -23.00
CA PHE A 163 7.73 -15.81 -23.68
C PHE A 163 7.09 -15.57 -25.05
N LEU A 164 6.25 -14.53 -25.21
CA LEU A 164 5.63 -14.20 -26.52
C LEU A 164 6.63 -13.74 -27.59
N LEU A 165 7.77 -13.14 -27.21
CA LEU A 165 8.84 -12.80 -28.17
C LEU A 165 9.49 -14.04 -28.79
N LEU A 166 9.38 -15.20 -28.15
CA LEU A 166 10.07 -16.40 -28.63
C LEU A 166 9.47 -16.89 -29.95
N PRO A 167 10.32 -17.28 -30.92
CA PRO A 167 9.89 -17.91 -32.16
C PRO A 167 8.86 -19.01 -31.96
N PRO A 168 7.82 -19.12 -32.81
CA PRO A 168 6.77 -20.14 -32.67
C PRO A 168 7.30 -21.59 -32.57
N ALA A 169 8.45 -21.88 -33.18
CA ALA A 169 9.12 -23.17 -33.07
C ALA A 169 9.56 -23.50 -31.63
N LEU A 170 10.12 -22.53 -30.89
CA LEU A 170 10.51 -22.69 -29.49
C LEU A 170 9.28 -22.82 -28.58
N ARG A 171 8.25 -21.98 -28.81
CA ARG A 171 6.98 -22.02 -28.06
C ARG A 171 6.16 -23.31 -28.24
N ARG A 172 6.43 -24.11 -29.28
CA ARG A 172 5.83 -25.44 -29.50
C ARG A 172 6.77 -26.60 -29.15
N GLY A 173 8.01 -26.30 -28.74
CA GLY A 173 9.00 -27.29 -28.37
C GLY A 173 8.69 -28.01 -27.05
N HIS A 174 9.42 -29.11 -26.79
CA HIS A 174 9.25 -29.92 -25.58
C HIS A 174 9.39 -29.12 -24.27
N ALA A 175 10.27 -28.11 -24.24
CA ALA A 175 10.46 -27.21 -23.09
C ALA A 175 9.25 -26.31 -22.79
N SER A 176 8.28 -26.20 -23.71
CA SER A 176 7.02 -25.46 -23.51
C SER A 176 5.89 -26.33 -22.95
N ARG A 177 6.11 -27.64 -22.76
CA ARG A 177 5.14 -28.51 -22.09
C ARG A 177 5.18 -28.26 -20.58
N SER A 178 4.01 -28.20 -19.95
CA SER A 178 3.91 -28.02 -18.49
C SER A 178 4.39 -29.27 -17.76
N LEU A 179 5.16 -29.07 -16.68
CA LEU A 179 5.57 -30.15 -15.78
C LEU A 179 4.65 -30.14 -14.54
N PRO A 180 3.92 -31.24 -14.23
CA PRO A 180 2.93 -31.25 -13.15
C PRO A 180 3.48 -30.85 -11.77
N TRP A 181 4.71 -31.29 -11.44
CA TRP A 181 5.36 -30.94 -10.16
C TRP A 181 5.76 -29.46 -10.07
N LEU A 182 6.06 -28.83 -11.22
CA LEU A 182 6.46 -27.43 -11.29
C LEU A 182 5.23 -26.51 -11.34
N GLY A 183 4.14 -26.95 -11.98
CA GLY A 183 2.94 -26.15 -12.25
C GLY A 183 3.09 -25.19 -13.43
N THR A 184 4.19 -25.25 -14.18
CA THR A 184 4.42 -24.49 -15.40
C THR A 184 5.43 -25.21 -16.32
N SER A 185 5.73 -24.64 -17.49
CA SER A 185 6.73 -25.16 -18.42
C SER A 185 8.14 -24.62 -18.10
N PRO A 186 9.21 -25.41 -18.32
CA PRO A 186 10.59 -24.94 -18.18
C PRO A 186 10.91 -23.67 -18.98
N LEU A 187 10.34 -23.52 -20.18
CA LEU A 187 10.57 -22.34 -21.02
C LEU A 187 9.90 -21.08 -20.45
N GLN A 188 8.67 -21.18 -19.94
CA GLN A 188 8.01 -20.05 -19.27
C GLN A 188 8.73 -19.68 -17.97
N LEU A 189 9.23 -20.66 -17.20
CA LEU A 189 10.04 -20.41 -16.01
C LEU A 189 11.36 -19.70 -16.37
N ALA A 190 12.00 -20.07 -17.48
CA ALA A 190 13.21 -19.40 -17.97
C ALA A 190 12.92 -17.93 -18.39
N CYS A 191 11.78 -17.68 -19.07
CA CYS A 191 11.35 -16.32 -19.39
C CYS A 191 11.04 -15.47 -18.14
N PHE A 192 10.40 -16.07 -17.13
CA PHE A 192 10.21 -15.46 -15.81
C PHE A 192 11.55 -15.13 -15.14
N ALA A 193 12.49 -16.07 -15.09
CA ALA A 193 13.81 -15.86 -14.50
C ALA A 193 14.62 -14.76 -15.23
N ALA A 194 14.53 -14.70 -16.56
CA ALA A 194 15.16 -13.64 -17.36
C ALA A 194 14.54 -12.26 -17.06
N PHE A 195 13.22 -12.16 -16.99
CA PHE A 195 12.53 -10.90 -16.67
C PHE A 195 12.75 -10.46 -15.21
N TRP A 196 12.79 -11.42 -14.28
CA TRP A 196 13.17 -11.21 -12.87
C TRP A 196 14.59 -10.66 -12.75
N ALA A 197 15.57 -11.26 -13.44
CA ALA A 197 16.95 -10.79 -13.46
C ALA A 197 17.08 -9.39 -14.08
N ALA A 198 16.31 -9.08 -15.13
CA ALA A 198 16.26 -7.74 -15.72
C ALA A 198 15.72 -6.70 -14.73
N GLN A 199 14.63 -7.00 -14.00
CA GLN A 199 14.13 -6.12 -12.95
C GLN A 199 15.12 -5.96 -11.79
N LEU A 200 15.84 -7.02 -11.38
CA LEU A 200 16.92 -6.91 -10.40
C LEU A 200 18.02 -5.95 -10.86
N GLY A 201 18.42 -6.01 -12.14
CA GLY A 201 19.38 -5.07 -12.72
C GLY A 201 18.91 -3.61 -12.63
N LEU A 202 17.62 -3.34 -12.89
CA LEU A 202 17.03 -2.01 -12.75
C LEU A 202 16.96 -1.54 -11.29
N ILE A 203 16.59 -2.43 -10.36
CA ILE A 203 16.60 -2.18 -8.92
C ILE A 203 18.02 -1.83 -8.44
N TRP A 204 19.03 -2.57 -8.91
CA TRP A 204 20.44 -2.36 -8.57
C TRP A 204 21.00 -1.03 -9.11
N ALA A 205 20.58 -0.64 -10.32
CA ALA A 205 20.90 0.66 -10.92
C ALA A 205 20.25 1.83 -10.18
N GLY A 206 19.10 1.60 -9.52
CA GLY A 206 18.54 2.48 -8.50
C GLY A 206 17.33 3.31 -8.92
N MET A 207 16.56 3.75 -7.91
CA MET A 207 15.27 4.44 -8.05
C MET A 207 15.27 5.70 -8.95
N PRO A 208 16.33 6.54 -9.08
CA PRO A 208 16.30 7.72 -9.96
C PRO A 208 16.13 7.40 -11.45
N GLY A 209 16.52 6.20 -11.91
CA GLY A 209 16.23 5.74 -13.27
C GLY A 209 14.76 5.36 -13.44
N ILE A 210 14.24 4.59 -12.47
CA ILE A 210 12.85 4.10 -12.46
C ILE A 210 11.85 5.26 -12.41
N ARG A 211 12.10 6.27 -11.57
CA ARG A 211 11.25 7.50 -11.51
C ARG A 211 11.21 8.27 -12.84
N ARG A 212 12.31 8.31 -13.59
CA ARG A 212 12.34 8.92 -14.93
C ARG A 212 11.55 8.08 -15.93
N LEU A 213 11.69 6.75 -15.91
CA LEU A 213 10.94 5.85 -16.78
C LEU A 213 9.42 5.96 -16.53
N GLN A 214 9.00 6.00 -15.26
CA GLN A 214 7.60 6.09 -14.86
C GLN A 214 6.88 7.31 -15.43
N ARG A 215 7.54 8.48 -15.49
CA ARG A 215 6.96 9.73 -16.04
C ARG A 215 6.52 9.59 -17.51
N TYR A 216 7.23 8.77 -18.30
CA TYR A 216 6.91 8.54 -19.71
C TYR A 216 6.04 7.29 -19.92
N ALA A 217 6.07 6.34 -18.99
CA ALA A 217 5.34 5.09 -19.08
C ALA A 217 3.82 5.27 -18.99
N THR A 218 3.31 6.04 -18.02
CA THR A 218 1.85 6.17 -17.82
C THR A 218 1.11 6.71 -19.06
N PRO A 219 1.58 7.78 -19.75
CA PRO A 219 0.97 8.20 -21.02
C PRO A 219 0.99 7.12 -22.11
N VAL A 220 2.11 6.39 -22.25
CA VAL A 220 2.23 5.30 -23.23
C VAL A 220 1.27 4.15 -22.92
N GLN A 221 1.12 3.78 -21.64
CA GLN A 221 0.21 2.72 -21.20
C GLN A 221 -1.26 3.08 -21.46
N VAL A 222 -1.66 4.33 -21.19
CA VAL A 222 -3.01 4.83 -21.49
C VAL A 222 -3.28 4.83 -22.99
N LEU A 223 -2.31 5.26 -23.81
CA LEU A 223 -2.44 5.22 -25.28
C LEU A 223 -2.54 3.79 -25.83
N LEU A 224 -1.74 2.85 -25.33
CA LEU A 224 -1.80 1.43 -25.72
C LEU A 224 -3.12 0.79 -25.34
N LEU A 225 -3.66 1.09 -24.14
CA LEU A 225 -4.96 0.58 -23.72
C LEU A 225 -6.11 1.18 -24.54
N ALA A 226 -6.08 2.50 -24.80
CA ALA A 226 -7.06 3.16 -25.65
C ALA A 226 -7.04 2.62 -27.09
N TRP A 227 -5.85 2.32 -27.62
CA TRP A 227 -5.68 1.66 -28.92
C TRP A 227 -6.24 0.23 -28.93
N LEU A 228 -5.95 -0.59 -27.91
CA LEU A 228 -6.49 -1.94 -27.77
C LEU A 228 -8.02 -1.93 -27.63
N PHE A 229 -8.57 -0.97 -26.89
CA PHE A 229 -10.01 -0.75 -26.76
C PHE A 229 -10.65 -0.37 -28.09
N GLY A 230 -10.06 0.58 -28.83
CA GLY A 230 -10.53 0.99 -30.15
C GLY A 230 -10.47 -0.16 -31.17
N TRP A 231 -9.40 -0.95 -31.15
CA TRP A 231 -9.26 -2.17 -31.94
C TRP A 231 -10.37 -3.18 -31.63
N ALA A 232 -10.62 -3.45 -30.34
CA ALA A 232 -11.64 -4.40 -29.90
C ALA A 232 -13.05 -3.94 -30.33
N CYS A 233 -13.37 -2.66 -30.12
CA CYS A 233 -14.62 -2.04 -30.56
C CYS A 233 -14.82 -2.18 -32.08
N TRP A 234 -13.79 -1.90 -32.88
CA TRP A 234 -13.87 -2.02 -34.34
C TRP A 234 -14.06 -3.47 -34.79
N ARG A 235 -13.25 -4.40 -34.27
CA ARG A 235 -13.29 -5.82 -34.64
C ARG A 235 -14.60 -6.50 -34.24
N ALA A 236 -15.18 -6.14 -33.08
CA ALA A 236 -16.42 -6.75 -32.57
C ALA A 236 -17.71 -6.15 -33.15
N GLY A 237 -17.63 -5.25 -34.14
CA GLY A 237 -18.81 -4.60 -34.73
C GLY A 237 -19.42 -3.50 -33.87
N GLY A 238 -18.64 -2.93 -32.94
CA GLY A 238 -19.05 -1.88 -32.00
C GLY A 238 -19.43 -2.40 -30.61
N LEU A 239 -19.69 -1.45 -29.70
CA LEU A 239 -19.98 -1.75 -28.29
C LEU A 239 -21.24 -2.62 -28.08
N GLY A 240 -22.20 -2.58 -29.01
CA GLY A 240 -23.45 -3.34 -28.91
C GLY A 240 -23.22 -4.84 -28.74
N GLY A 241 -22.41 -5.46 -29.62
CA GLY A 241 -22.08 -6.88 -29.53
C GLY A 241 -21.32 -7.24 -28.25
N MET A 242 -20.34 -6.41 -27.87
CA MET A 242 -19.52 -6.60 -26.67
C MET A 242 -20.34 -6.51 -25.37
N LEU A 243 -21.31 -5.60 -25.30
CA LEU A 243 -22.05 -5.28 -24.07
C LEU A 243 -23.44 -5.95 -23.99
N SER A 244 -23.82 -6.76 -24.98
CA SER A 244 -25.09 -7.51 -24.99
C SER A 244 -24.96 -8.98 -24.57
N LEU A 245 -23.74 -9.46 -24.31
CA LEU A 245 -23.50 -10.84 -23.88
C LEU A 245 -24.27 -11.17 -22.58
N PRO A 246 -25.06 -12.25 -22.56
CA PRO A 246 -25.76 -12.67 -21.35
C PRO A 246 -24.78 -13.23 -20.31
N PRO A 247 -25.09 -13.13 -19.00
CA PRO A 247 -24.29 -13.79 -17.98
C PRO A 247 -24.34 -15.32 -18.14
N ARG A 248 -23.21 -15.99 -17.94
CA ARG A 248 -23.11 -17.47 -17.95
C ARG A 248 -23.55 -18.09 -16.62
N LEU A 249 -23.70 -17.28 -15.57
CA LEU A 249 -24.11 -17.70 -14.23
C LEU A 249 -25.62 -17.60 -14.01
N THR A 250 -26.20 -18.64 -13.42
CA THR A 250 -27.53 -18.55 -12.79
C THR A 250 -27.50 -17.59 -11.58
N PRO A 251 -28.63 -17.01 -11.16
CA PRO A 251 -28.68 -16.13 -9.98
C PRO A 251 -28.07 -16.74 -8.72
N ASN A 252 -28.28 -18.04 -8.49
CA ASN A 252 -27.72 -18.75 -7.33
C ASN A 252 -26.20 -18.93 -7.42
N GLN A 253 -25.64 -19.15 -8.62
CA GLN A 253 -24.18 -19.20 -8.81
C GLN A 253 -23.56 -17.80 -8.68
N PHE A 254 -24.21 -16.76 -9.22
CA PHE A 254 -23.79 -15.37 -9.05
C PHE A 254 -23.65 -15.00 -7.56
N TRP A 255 -24.67 -15.25 -6.73
CA TRP A 255 -24.62 -14.91 -5.31
C TRP A 255 -23.55 -15.68 -4.52
N ARG A 256 -23.19 -16.91 -4.94
CA ARG A 256 -22.07 -17.67 -4.36
C ARG A 256 -20.70 -17.05 -4.69
N LEU A 257 -20.56 -16.42 -5.84
CA LEU A 257 -19.33 -15.72 -6.26
C LEU A 257 -19.29 -14.26 -5.82
N PHE A 258 -20.43 -13.61 -5.62
CA PHE A 258 -20.54 -12.20 -5.27
C PHE A 258 -19.68 -11.80 -4.06
N LEU A 259 -19.80 -12.51 -2.94
CA LEU A 259 -19.04 -12.22 -1.71
C LEU A 259 -17.51 -12.40 -1.88
N PRO A 260 -16.99 -13.55 -2.35
CA PRO A 260 -15.54 -13.69 -2.55
C PRO A 260 -15.01 -12.73 -3.62
N SER A 261 -15.74 -12.46 -4.71
CA SER A 261 -15.35 -11.46 -5.71
C SER A 261 -15.33 -10.03 -5.14
N LEU A 262 -16.28 -9.67 -4.29
CA LEU A 262 -16.32 -8.38 -3.60
C LEU A 262 -15.15 -8.25 -2.62
N THR A 263 -14.93 -9.27 -1.78
CA THR A 263 -13.80 -9.35 -0.84
C THR A 263 -12.46 -9.27 -1.58
N ALA A 264 -12.31 -9.95 -2.72
CA ALA A 264 -11.10 -9.89 -3.54
C ALA A 264 -10.83 -8.47 -4.09
N ASN A 265 -11.87 -7.78 -4.55
CA ASN A 265 -11.75 -6.41 -5.09
C ASN A 265 -11.55 -5.35 -4.00
N VAL A 266 -11.99 -5.59 -2.76
CA VAL A 266 -11.61 -4.76 -1.61
C VAL A 266 -10.16 -5.09 -1.19
N GLY A 267 -9.82 -6.36 -1.20
CA GLY A 267 -8.49 -6.91 -0.93
C GLY A 267 -7.40 -6.36 -1.83
N SER A 268 -7.67 -6.19 -3.14
CA SER A 268 -6.70 -5.64 -4.10
C SER A 268 -6.17 -4.26 -3.70
N TRP A 269 -6.96 -3.48 -2.93
CA TRP A 269 -6.55 -2.18 -2.37
C TRP A 269 -6.18 -2.18 -0.90
N ALA A 270 -6.35 -3.29 -0.16
CA ALA A 270 -6.05 -3.41 1.27
C ALA A 270 -4.62 -2.99 1.64
N THR A 271 -3.65 -3.38 0.80
CA THR A 271 -2.23 -3.03 0.94
C THR A 271 -1.98 -1.52 0.89
N VAL A 272 -2.71 -0.81 0.04
CA VAL A 272 -2.65 0.65 -0.08
C VAL A 272 -3.48 1.32 1.01
N ALA A 273 -4.66 0.79 1.33
CA ALA A 273 -5.56 1.33 2.35
C ALA A 273 -4.93 1.41 3.74
N ILE A 274 -4.10 0.42 4.10
CA ILE A 274 -3.36 0.40 5.36
C ILE A 274 -2.15 1.36 5.33
N ASN A 275 -1.40 1.37 4.22
CA ASN A 275 -0.21 2.21 4.05
C ASN A 275 -0.51 3.64 3.60
N ILE A 276 -1.77 4.04 3.45
CA ILE A 276 -2.13 5.37 2.95
C ILE A 276 -1.60 6.55 3.80
N PRO A 277 -1.26 6.43 5.11
CA PRO A 277 -0.46 7.43 5.82
C PRO A 277 0.84 7.82 5.11
N ASP A 278 1.51 6.88 4.43
CA ASP A 278 2.79 7.09 3.75
C ASP A 278 2.68 8.14 2.62
N PHE A 279 1.49 8.29 2.02
CA PHE A 279 1.18 9.34 1.03
C PHE A 279 0.49 10.54 1.66
N THR A 280 -0.48 10.30 2.54
CA THR A 280 -1.35 11.34 3.11
C THR A 280 -0.65 12.24 4.12
N ARG A 281 0.50 11.82 4.67
CA ARG A 281 1.45 12.67 5.39
C ARG A 281 1.96 13.88 4.60
N HIS A 282 1.87 13.84 3.26
CA HIS A 282 2.24 14.95 2.37
C HIS A 282 1.04 15.83 1.95
N CYS A 283 -0.19 15.52 2.38
CA CYS A 283 -1.36 16.34 2.04
C CYS A 283 -1.37 17.67 2.80
N ARG A 284 -1.70 18.75 2.08
CA ARG A 284 -1.81 20.12 2.64
C ARG A 284 -2.85 20.22 3.75
N ARG A 285 -4.03 19.63 3.55
CA ARG A 285 -5.16 19.68 4.50
C ARG A 285 -5.97 18.38 4.45
N GLN A 286 -6.75 18.14 5.51
CA GLN A 286 -7.66 16.99 5.61
C GLN A 286 -8.65 16.89 4.44
N ARG A 287 -9.09 18.03 3.90
CA ARG A 287 -9.96 18.10 2.70
C ARG A 287 -9.26 17.58 1.43
N ASP A 288 -7.96 17.84 1.28
CA ASP A 288 -7.18 17.37 0.13
C ASP A 288 -7.05 15.84 0.14
N GLN A 289 -6.79 15.25 1.32
CA GLN A 289 -6.82 13.80 1.51
C GLN A 289 -8.15 13.18 1.10
N ILE A 290 -9.27 13.73 1.62
CA ILE A 290 -10.61 13.19 1.39
C ILE A 290 -10.99 13.25 -0.10
N LEU A 291 -10.84 14.43 -0.71
CA LEU A 291 -11.21 14.63 -2.12
C LEU A 291 -10.29 13.87 -3.08
N GLY A 292 -8.99 13.78 -2.79
CA GLY A 292 -8.05 13.01 -3.60
C GLY A 292 -8.32 11.51 -3.55
N GLN A 293 -8.62 10.96 -2.37
CA GLN A 293 -8.96 9.53 -2.22
C GLN A 293 -10.29 9.16 -2.88
N ALA A 294 -11.27 10.08 -2.93
CA ALA A 294 -12.51 9.88 -3.68
C ALA A 294 -12.31 9.70 -5.20
N GLY A 295 -11.10 9.96 -5.73
CA GLY A 295 -10.73 9.62 -7.09
C GLY A 295 -10.63 8.11 -7.37
N LEU A 296 -10.35 7.27 -6.36
CA LEU A 296 -10.14 5.83 -6.54
C LEU A 296 -11.34 5.13 -7.24
N PRO A 297 -12.59 5.20 -6.74
CA PRO A 297 -13.73 4.56 -7.42
C PRO A 297 -13.95 5.06 -8.86
N LEU A 298 -13.69 6.33 -9.14
CA LEU A 298 -13.86 6.93 -10.46
C LEU A 298 -12.83 6.38 -11.47
N PHE A 299 -11.54 6.49 -11.14
CA PHE A 299 -10.46 6.02 -12.03
C PHE A 299 -10.49 4.50 -12.18
N MET A 300 -10.69 3.76 -11.09
CA MET A 300 -10.79 2.30 -11.14
C MET A 300 -12.03 1.84 -11.91
N GLY A 301 -13.17 2.50 -11.73
CA GLY A 301 -14.40 2.21 -12.49
C GLY A 301 -14.21 2.39 -14.00
N ALA A 302 -13.63 3.52 -14.41
CA ALA A 302 -13.34 3.81 -15.82
C ALA A 302 -12.34 2.79 -16.42
N TYR A 303 -11.25 2.50 -15.71
CA TYR A 303 -10.25 1.52 -16.14
C TYR A 303 -10.83 0.11 -16.27
N THR A 304 -11.59 -0.32 -15.27
CA THR A 304 -12.22 -1.65 -15.23
C THR A 304 -13.27 -1.80 -16.32
N PHE A 305 -14.07 -0.78 -16.62
CA PHE A 305 -15.00 -0.80 -17.75
C PHE A 305 -14.27 -1.09 -19.07
N VAL A 306 -13.13 -0.44 -19.33
CA VAL A 306 -12.34 -0.68 -20.54
C VAL A 306 -11.84 -2.13 -20.60
N GLY A 307 -11.27 -2.65 -19.50
CA GLY A 307 -10.80 -4.04 -19.43
C GLY A 307 -11.92 -5.08 -19.61
N LEU A 308 -13.06 -4.87 -18.94
CA LEU A 308 -14.27 -5.70 -19.06
C LEU A 308 -14.84 -5.69 -20.47
N ALA A 309 -14.91 -4.52 -21.11
CA ALA A 309 -15.39 -4.39 -22.48
C ALA A 309 -14.48 -5.12 -23.47
N ILE A 310 -13.16 -4.97 -23.36
CA ILE A 310 -12.21 -5.71 -24.21
C ILE A 310 -12.33 -7.23 -23.96
N THR A 311 -12.38 -7.67 -22.69
CA THR A 311 -12.60 -9.09 -22.36
C THR A 311 -13.91 -9.61 -22.95
N SER A 312 -14.97 -8.81 -22.93
CA SER A 312 -16.25 -9.19 -23.54
C SER A 312 -16.19 -9.26 -25.07
N ALA A 313 -15.38 -8.42 -25.73
CA ALA A 313 -15.11 -8.59 -27.16
C ALA A 313 -14.44 -9.92 -27.49
N THR A 314 -13.62 -10.49 -26.60
CA THR A 314 -12.93 -11.76 -26.88
C THR A 314 -13.90 -12.94 -27.07
N GLU A 315 -15.02 -12.98 -26.33
CA GLU A 315 -16.09 -13.95 -26.55
C GLU A 315 -16.71 -13.79 -27.96
N VAL A 316 -16.96 -12.55 -28.40
CA VAL A 316 -17.51 -12.24 -29.74
C VAL A 316 -16.53 -12.59 -30.86
N LEU A 317 -15.22 -12.41 -30.63
CA LEU A 317 -14.17 -12.56 -31.64
C LEU A 317 -13.59 -13.97 -31.75
N PHE A 318 -13.51 -14.69 -30.63
CA PHE A 318 -12.81 -15.98 -30.51
C PHE A 318 -13.68 -17.09 -29.92
N GLY A 319 -14.94 -16.80 -29.58
CA GLY A 319 -15.89 -17.76 -29.00
C GLY A 319 -15.61 -18.14 -27.53
N HIS A 320 -14.67 -17.47 -26.86
CA HIS A 320 -14.32 -17.69 -25.46
C HIS A 320 -13.71 -16.44 -24.80
N THR A 321 -13.84 -16.32 -23.48
CA THR A 321 -13.30 -15.20 -22.70
C THR A 321 -11.79 -15.32 -22.51
N ILE A 322 -11.08 -14.24 -22.84
CA ILE A 322 -9.65 -14.08 -22.59
C ILE A 322 -9.44 -12.91 -21.62
N PRO A 323 -9.45 -13.16 -20.29
CA PRO A 323 -9.28 -12.11 -19.28
C PRO A 323 -7.85 -11.58 -19.17
N ASP A 324 -6.86 -12.36 -19.62
CA ASP A 324 -5.45 -12.02 -19.57
C ASP A 324 -5.05 -11.23 -20.84
N PRO A 325 -4.65 -9.96 -20.71
CA PRO A 325 -4.30 -9.15 -21.88
C PRO A 325 -3.06 -9.69 -22.59
N ILE A 326 -2.18 -10.44 -21.91
CA ILE A 326 -1.03 -11.08 -22.57
C ILE A 326 -1.51 -12.18 -23.52
N LYS A 327 -2.43 -13.03 -23.08
CA LYS A 327 -3.00 -14.10 -23.90
C LYS A 327 -3.78 -13.49 -25.08
N LEU A 328 -4.55 -12.42 -24.85
CA LEU A 328 -5.25 -11.69 -25.90
C LEU A 328 -4.29 -11.17 -26.98
N LEU A 329 -3.17 -10.56 -26.58
CA LEU A 329 -2.15 -10.08 -27.52
C LEU A 329 -1.45 -11.20 -28.31
N SER A 330 -1.53 -12.45 -27.83
CA SER A 330 -1.04 -13.63 -28.56
C SER A 330 -2.02 -14.17 -29.62
N GLU A 331 -3.33 -13.91 -29.46
CA GLU A 331 -4.37 -14.19 -30.47
C GLU A 331 -4.47 -13.09 -31.54
N LEU A 332 -3.88 -11.92 -31.30
CA LEU A 332 -3.76 -10.88 -32.33
C LEU A 332 -2.82 -11.37 -33.45
N GLN A 333 -3.41 -11.68 -34.62
CA GLN A 333 -2.70 -12.08 -35.84
C GLN A 333 -1.96 -10.91 -36.52
N GLY A 334 -1.22 -10.11 -35.75
CA GLY A 334 -0.57 -8.86 -36.16
C GLY A 334 0.89 -8.99 -36.62
N GLY A 335 1.40 -10.22 -36.71
CA GLY A 335 2.81 -10.48 -37.02
C GLY A 335 3.78 -9.94 -35.95
N ALA A 336 5.07 -9.92 -36.31
CA ALA A 336 6.15 -9.58 -35.38
C ALA A 336 6.04 -8.16 -34.78
N PHE A 337 5.47 -7.20 -35.51
CA PHE A 337 5.32 -5.82 -35.04
C PHE A 337 4.36 -5.70 -33.85
N ILE A 338 3.16 -6.28 -33.94
CA ILE A 338 2.20 -6.24 -32.82
C ILE A 338 2.76 -7.04 -31.63
N THR A 339 3.43 -8.17 -31.85
CA THR A 339 4.11 -8.90 -30.78
C THR A 339 5.18 -8.04 -30.08
N LEU A 340 6.03 -7.34 -30.83
CA LEU A 340 7.07 -6.47 -30.27
C LEU A 340 6.48 -5.31 -29.46
N VAL A 341 5.50 -4.59 -30.03
CA VAL A 341 4.82 -3.46 -29.36
C VAL A 341 4.11 -3.94 -28.09
N SER A 342 3.44 -5.09 -28.14
CA SER A 342 2.77 -5.71 -27.00
C SER A 342 3.74 -5.99 -25.85
N VAL A 343 4.89 -6.61 -26.15
CA VAL A 343 5.86 -6.98 -25.11
C VAL A 343 6.59 -5.77 -24.55
N LEU A 344 6.94 -4.79 -25.38
CA LEU A 344 7.51 -3.52 -24.88
C LEU A 344 6.49 -2.79 -23.99
N GLY A 345 5.21 -2.74 -24.40
CA GLY A 345 4.11 -2.16 -23.64
C GLY A 345 3.87 -2.82 -22.30
N ILE A 346 3.80 -4.16 -22.25
CA ILE A 346 3.61 -4.94 -21.01
C ILE A 346 4.87 -4.91 -20.14
N SER A 347 6.07 -4.95 -20.72
CA SER A 347 7.31 -4.83 -19.93
C SER A 347 7.40 -3.46 -19.25
N LEU A 348 7.00 -2.40 -19.96
CA LEU A 348 6.94 -1.03 -19.42
C LEU A 348 5.83 -0.89 -18.36
N ALA A 349 4.60 -1.32 -18.69
CA ALA A 349 3.64 -2.02 -17.82
C ALA A 349 4.16 -2.37 -16.42
N VAL A 350 4.68 -3.60 -16.37
CA VAL A 350 5.16 -4.28 -15.18
C VAL A 350 6.28 -3.50 -14.50
N VAL A 351 7.36 -3.13 -15.21
CA VAL A 351 8.54 -2.50 -14.58
C VAL A 351 8.19 -1.22 -13.81
N THR A 352 7.30 -0.39 -14.36
CA THR A 352 6.99 0.91 -13.76
C THR A 352 5.94 0.87 -12.66
N THR A 353 5.07 -0.13 -12.64
CA THR A 353 4.16 -0.40 -11.51
C THR A 353 4.86 -1.17 -10.41
N ASN A 354 5.59 -2.22 -10.77
CA ASN A 354 6.01 -3.27 -9.87
C ASN A 354 7.07 -2.81 -8.86
N VAL A 355 8.15 -2.16 -9.32
CA VAL A 355 9.22 -1.74 -8.39
C VAL A 355 8.73 -0.70 -7.38
N PRO A 356 8.04 0.40 -7.78
CA PRO A 356 7.55 1.39 -6.83
C PRO A 356 6.48 0.84 -5.86
N ALA A 357 5.50 0.07 -6.35
CA ALA A 357 4.38 -0.39 -5.54
C ALA A 357 4.73 -1.57 -4.61
N ASN A 358 5.52 -2.52 -5.12
CA ASN A 358 5.69 -3.84 -4.47
C ASN A 358 7.06 -4.04 -3.83
N VAL A 359 8.10 -3.27 -4.21
CA VAL A 359 9.47 -3.43 -3.65
C VAL A 359 9.78 -2.42 -2.55
N VAL A 360 9.31 -1.17 -2.67
CA VAL A 360 9.66 -0.08 -1.73
C VAL A 360 9.18 -0.37 -0.31
N ALA A 361 7.92 -0.78 -0.11
CA ALA A 361 7.37 -1.02 1.22
C ALA A 361 8.03 -2.21 1.96
N PRO A 362 8.28 -3.37 1.31
CA PRO A 362 9.11 -4.42 1.90
C PRO A 362 10.55 -4.00 2.19
N ALA A 363 11.19 -3.25 1.28
CA ALA A 363 12.57 -2.80 1.47
C ALA A 363 12.68 -1.88 2.70
N ASN A 364 11.77 -0.90 2.84
CA ASN A 364 11.71 0.00 3.99
C ASN A 364 11.38 -0.73 5.30
N THR A 365 10.60 -1.81 5.24
CA THR A 365 10.32 -2.66 6.41
C THR A 365 11.57 -3.39 6.88
N LEU A 366 12.34 -4.00 5.97
CA LEU A 366 13.61 -4.66 6.31
C LEU A 366 14.65 -3.68 6.87
N LEU A 367 14.72 -2.47 6.32
CA LEU A 367 15.54 -1.36 6.85
C LEU A 367 15.13 -0.97 8.28
N GLY A 368 13.82 -0.91 8.57
CA GLY A 368 13.31 -0.60 9.91
C GLY A 368 13.45 -1.73 10.93
N LEU A 369 13.66 -2.98 10.48
CA LEU A 369 13.84 -4.17 11.33
C LEU A 369 15.31 -4.41 11.68
N CYS A 370 16.16 -4.43 10.65
CA CYS A 370 17.56 -4.83 10.76
C CYS A 370 18.46 -3.83 10.02
N PRO A 371 18.54 -2.56 10.48
CA PRO A 371 19.27 -1.49 9.79
C PRO A 371 20.79 -1.74 9.69
N SER A 372 21.34 -2.66 10.48
CA SER A 372 22.75 -3.09 10.40
C SER A 372 23.02 -4.12 9.30
N LEU A 373 22.00 -4.86 8.83
CA LEU A 373 22.14 -5.92 7.82
C LEU A 373 21.76 -5.44 6.43
N PHE A 374 20.75 -4.58 6.33
CA PHE A 374 20.18 -4.13 5.08
C PHE A 374 20.53 -2.69 4.75
N ASP A 375 20.96 -2.47 3.50
CA ASP A 375 20.73 -1.22 2.78
C ASP A 375 19.55 -1.41 1.81
N PHE A 376 19.06 -0.34 1.19
CA PHE A 376 17.90 -0.40 0.31
C PHE A 376 18.07 -1.41 -0.84
N LYS A 377 19.28 -1.57 -1.39
CA LYS A 377 19.53 -2.52 -2.49
C LYS A 377 19.43 -3.95 -2.00
N LYS A 378 20.09 -4.29 -0.88
CA LYS A 378 19.99 -5.61 -0.24
C LYS A 378 18.55 -5.94 0.14
N ALA A 379 17.81 -4.98 0.69
CA ALA A 379 16.42 -5.14 1.09
C ALA A 379 15.50 -5.39 -0.11
N ALA A 380 15.70 -4.64 -1.20
CA ALA A 380 14.98 -4.84 -2.45
C ALA A 380 15.30 -6.20 -3.12
N MET A 381 16.55 -6.67 -3.05
CA MET A 381 16.94 -8.01 -3.51
C MET A 381 16.30 -9.11 -2.67
N ALA A 382 16.30 -9.00 -1.34
CA ALA A 382 15.63 -9.96 -0.44
C ALA A 382 14.13 -10.04 -0.71
N THR A 383 13.49 -8.90 -1.00
CA THR A 383 12.09 -8.82 -1.43
C THR A 383 11.86 -9.60 -2.72
N ALA A 384 12.69 -9.35 -3.73
CA ALA A 384 12.58 -9.99 -5.04
C ALA A 384 12.86 -11.51 -5.01
N LEU A 385 13.80 -11.97 -4.17
CA LEU A 385 14.06 -13.39 -3.92
C LEU A 385 12.88 -14.05 -3.20
N THR A 386 12.33 -13.40 -2.17
CA THR A 386 11.15 -13.90 -1.43
C THR A 386 9.95 -14.06 -2.35
N GLY A 387 9.78 -13.17 -3.33
CA GLY A 387 8.72 -13.29 -4.35
C GLY A 387 8.75 -14.61 -5.12
N VAL A 388 9.93 -15.16 -5.45
CA VAL A 388 10.04 -16.43 -6.20
C VAL A 388 9.41 -17.61 -5.43
N VAL A 389 9.47 -17.58 -4.10
CA VAL A 389 8.91 -18.62 -3.21
C VAL A 389 7.38 -18.70 -3.31
N PHE A 390 6.69 -17.61 -3.65
CA PHE A 390 5.24 -17.59 -3.83
C PHE A 390 4.73 -18.38 -5.05
N GLN A 391 5.61 -18.85 -5.95
CA GLN A 391 5.24 -19.60 -7.16
C GLN A 391 4.10 -18.93 -7.96
N PRO A 392 4.29 -17.68 -8.43
CA PRO A 392 3.21 -16.83 -8.96
C PRO A 392 2.44 -17.45 -10.13
N TRP A 393 3.04 -18.38 -10.88
CA TRP A 393 2.38 -19.14 -11.94
C TRP A 393 1.25 -20.06 -11.45
N ARG A 394 1.33 -20.58 -10.22
CA ARG A 394 0.23 -21.34 -9.60
C ARG A 394 -0.93 -20.44 -9.20
N ILE A 395 -0.62 -19.25 -8.69
CA ILE A 395 -1.59 -18.25 -8.23
C ILE A 395 -2.32 -17.59 -9.41
N TYR A 396 -1.56 -17.07 -10.37
CA TYR A 396 -2.07 -16.38 -11.57
C TYR A 396 -2.50 -17.35 -12.69
N GLY A 397 -2.33 -18.66 -12.49
CA GLY A 397 -2.66 -19.69 -13.48
C GLY A 397 -4.16 -19.79 -13.80
N SER A 398 -5.03 -19.33 -12.89
CA SER A 398 -6.49 -19.34 -13.07
C SER A 398 -7.15 -18.12 -12.41
N SER A 399 -8.30 -17.72 -12.95
CA SER A 399 -9.15 -16.65 -12.40
C SER A 399 -9.61 -16.97 -10.97
N GLU A 400 -9.91 -18.25 -10.68
CA GLU A 400 -10.31 -18.71 -9.36
C GLU A 400 -9.18 -18.63 -8.32
N GLY A 401 -7.98 -19.13 -8.65
CA GLY A 401 -6.81 -19.04 -7.78
C GLY A 401 -6.37 -17.59 -7.51
N PHE A 402 -6.48 -16.71 -8.50
CA PHE A 402 -6.20 -15.29 -8.33
C PHE A 402 -7.22 -14.59 -7.42
N VAL A 403 -8.52 -14.82 -7.63
CA VAL A 403 -9.59 -14.21 -6.83
C VAL A 403 -9.63 -14.76 -5.42
N LYS A 404 -9.70 -16.08 -5.25
CA LYS A 404 -9.91 -16.70 -3.94
C LYS A 404 -8.58 -16.91 -3.21
N ALA A 405 -7.73 -17.83 -3.68
CA ALA A 405 -6.51 -18.20 -2.96
C ALA A 405 -5.57 -17.02 -2.71
N TRP A 406 -5.44 -16.06 -3.64
CA TRP A 406 -4.61 -14.87 -3.46
C TRP A 406 -5.33 -13.67 -2.84
N LEU A 407 -6.27 -13.04 -3.54
CA LEU A 407 -6.86 -11.77 -3.10
C LEU A 407 -7.69 -11.93 -1.81
N VAL A 408 -8.56 -12.94 -1.71
CA VAL A 408 -9.27 -13.27 -0.45
C VAL A 408 -8.30 -13.84 0.60
N GLY A 409 -7.28 -14.60 0.16
CA GLY A 409 -6.19 -15.12 0.98
C GLY A 409 -5.50 -14.06 1.84
N TYR A 410 -4.82 -13.08 1.25
CA TYR A 410 -4.13 -12.06 2.06
C TYR A 410 -5.08 -11.04 2.69
N SER A 411 -6.31 -10.90 2.19
CA SER A 411 -7.35 -10.10 2.87
C SER A 411 -7.64 -10.60 4.28
N ALA A 412 -7.49 -11.91 4.52
CA ALA A 412 -7.59 -12.52 5.84
C ALA A 412 -6.51 -12.05 6.84
N ILE A 413 -5.41 -11.49 6.34
CA ILE A 413 -4.28 -10.98 7.14
C ILE A 413 -4.38 -9.46 7.29
N LEU A 414 -4.67 -8.75 6.19
CA LEU A 414 -4.70 -7.30 6.16
C LEU A 414 -5.98 -6.71 6.80
N GLY A 415 -7.14 -7.35 6.63
CA GLY A 415 -8.39 -6.94 7.27
C GLY A 415 -8.23 -6.80 8.79
N PRO A 416 -7.73 -7.84 9.49
CA PRO A 416 -7.46 -7.78 10.93
C PRO A 416 -6.52 -6.65 11.37
N ILE A 417 -5.47 -6.37 10.59
CA ILE A 417 -4.54 -5.26 10.88
C ILE A 417 -5.26 -3.91 10.78
N SER A 418 -6.05 -3.70 9.72
CA SER A 418 -6.84 -2.48 9.53
C SER A 418 -7.82 -2.27 10.69
N GLY A 419 -8.55 -3.32 11.07
CA GLY A 419 -9.49 -3.26 12.20
C GLY A 419 -8.86 -2.84 13.52
N ILE A 420 -7.69 -3.39 13.86
CA ILE A 420 -6.96 -3.05 15.10
C ILE A 420 -6.50 -1.59 15.09
N VAL A 421 -5.89 -1.13 14.00
CA VAL A 421 -5.39 0.27 13.89
C VAL A 421 -6.53 1.28 13.94
N LEU A 422 -7.65 1.01 13.26
CA LEU A 422 -8.82 1.87 13.27
C LEU A 422 -9.51 1.91 14.64
N ALA A 423 -9.65 0.76 15.31
CA ALA A 423 -10.22 0.68 16.65
C ALA A 423 -9.35 1.41 17.70
N ASP A 424 -8.02 1.28 17.61
CA ASP A 424 -7.10 2.03 18.46
C ASP A 424 -7.27 3.53 18.29
N TYR A 425 -7.13 4.02 17.06
CA TYR A 425 -7.13 5.43 16.76
C TYR A 425 -8.49 6.11 17.03
N TYR A 426 -9.60 5.53 16.57
CA TYR A 426 -10.92 6.15 16.71
C TYR A 426 -11.63 5.81 18.03
N LEU A 427 -11.59 4.55 18.50
CA LEU A 427 -12.45 4.10 19.62
C LEU A 427 -11.76 4.17 21.00
N LEU A 428 -10.45 3.90 21.06
CA LEU A 428 -9.67 3.99 22.31
C LEU A 428 -9.06 5.38 22.51
N ARG A 429 -8.46 5.93 21.46
CA ARG A 429 -7.68 7.18 21.48
C ARG A 429 -8.45 8.42 21.01
N ARG A 430 -9.65 8.25 20.44
CA ARG A 430 -10.53 9.34 20.00
C ARG A 430 -9.82 10.37 19.10
N THR A 431 -8.98 9.87 18.18
CA THR A 431 -8.13 10.62 17.25
C THR A 431 -7.00 11.45 17.86
N VAL A 432 -6.69 11.29 19.16
CA VAL A 432 -5.58 11.95 19.85
C VAL A 432 -4.40 10.99 19.98
N LEU A 433 -3.27 11.34 19.37
CA LEU A 433 -1.98 10.67 19.54
C LEU A 433 -0.99 11.65 20.17
N ASP A 434 -0.24 11.17 21.15
CA ASP A 434 1.08 11.72 21.46
C ASP A 434 2.02 11.31 20.31
N VAL A 435 2.58 12.27 19.59
CA VAL A 435 3.48 12.01 18.46
C VAL A 435 4.90 11.76 18.95
N GLU A 436 5.36 12.46 19.97
CA GLU A 436 6.73 12.36 20.51
C GLU A 436 6.96 10.95 21.05
N ALA A 437 6.03 10.45 21.86
CA ALA A 437 6.09 9.10 22.41
C ALA A 437 6.06 7.99 21.33
N LEU A 438 5.56 8.24 20.11
CA LEU A 438 5.64 7.26 19.00
C LEU A 438 7.07 7.09 18.48
N TYR A 439 7.97 8.04 18.75
CA TYR A 439 9.39 7.97 18.38
C TYR A 439 10.29 7.53 19.55
N CYS A 440 9.83 7.60 20.80
CA CYS A 440 10.50 7.05 21.97
C CYS A 440 10.46 5.51 22.03
N THR A 441 11.22 4.82 21.17
CA THR A 441 11.19 3.35 21.07
C THR A 441 11.80 2.60 22.26
N ASP A 442 12.76 3.24 22.95
CA ASP A 442 13.67 2.54 23.87
C ASP A 442 13.31 2.75 25.35
N SER A 443 12.30 3.58 25.65
CA SER A 443 11.85 3.88 27.02
C SER A 443 10.81 2.85 27.50
N PRO A 444 11.10 2.03 28.53
CA PRO A 444 10.14 1.03 29.03
C PRO A 444 8.88 1.63 29.67
N GLY A 445 8.94 2.91 30.05
CA GLY A 445 7.79 3.66 30.58
C GLY A 445 7.02 4.48 29.53
N GLY A 446 7.40 4.43 28.25
CA GLY A 446 6.73 5.15 27.18
C GLY A 446 5.31 4.64 26.92
N GLU A 447 4.38 5.53 26.54
CA GLU A 447 2.94 5.20 26.38
C GLU A 447 2.70 3.99 25.45
N TYR A 448 3.52 3.87 24.40
CA TYR A 448 3.42 2.83 23.38
C TYR A 448 4.40 1.67 23.59
N TYR A 449 5.05 1.56 24.75
CA TYR A 449 5.95 0.45 25.05
C TYR A 449 5.20 -0.83 25.44
N TYR A 450 4.06 -0.71 26.11
CA TYR A 450 3.23 -1.84 26.56
C TYR A 450 4.05 -2.91 27.31
N CYS A 451 3.85 -4.20 27.01
CA CYS A 451 4.58 -5.30 27.64
C CYS A 451 5.80 -5.65 26.78
N GLY A 452 6.98 -5.17 27.16
CA GLY A 452 8.24 -5.50 26.49
C GLY A 452 8.34 -5.02 25.04
N GLY A 453 7.60 -3.98 24.65
CA GLY A 453 7.48 -3.47 23.29
C GLY A 453 6.24 -3.95 22.51
N TYR A 454 5.41 -4.82 23.09
CA TYR A 454 4.26 -5.45 22.42
C TYR A 454 2.96 -5.17 23.18
N ASN A 455 1.90 -4.78 22.48
CA ASN A 455 0.54 -4.71 23.03
C ASN A 455 -0.12 -6.10 23.00
N PRO A 456 -0.35 -6.77 24.15
CA PRO A 456 -0.92 -8.12 24.17
C PRO A 456 -2.34 -8.17 23.61
N ALA A 457 -3.13 -7.10 23.76
CA ALA A 457 -4.49 -7.03 23.22
C ALA A 457 -4.47 -7.03 21.69
N ALA A 458 -3.52 -6.32 21.05
CA ALA A 458 -3.36 -6.31 19.60
C ALA A 458 -2.89 -7.67 19.07
N MET A 459 -1.90 -8.29 19.73
CA MET A 459 -1.36 -9.60 19.33
C MET A 459 -2.39 -10.71 19.46
N ALA A 460 -3.17 -10.72 20.55
CA ALA A 460 -4.24 -11.69 20.75
C ALA A 460 -5.36 -11.51 19.72
N SER A 461 -5.81 -10.27 19.49
CA SER A 461 -6.87 -9.97 18.52
C SER A 461 -6.48 -10.38 17.10
N LEU A 462 -5.24 -10.06 16.69
CA LEU A 462 -4.71 -10.44 15.38
C LEU A 462 -4.66 -11.97 15.24
N SER A 463 -4.07 -12.66 16.22
CA SER A 463 -3.89 -14.12 16.21
C SER A 463 -5.22 -14.88 16.21
N ILE A 464 -6.17 -14.49 17.06
CA ILE A 464 -7.50 -15.13 17.17
C ILE A 464 -8.27 -14.95 15.85
N THR A 465 -8.28 -13.74 15.29
CA THR A 465 -9.00 -13.47 14.05
C THR A 465 -8.39 -14.21 12.86
N ILE A 466 -7.06 -14.24 12.72
CA ILE A 466 -6.39 -15.00 11.65
C ILE A 466 -6.65 -16.50 11.82
N ALA A 467 -6.56 -17.04 13.05
CA ALA A 467 -6.83 -18.46 13.32
C ALA A 467 -8.26 -18.89 12.92
N ALA A 468 -9.25 -18.01 13.05
CA ALA A 468 -10.62 -18.26 12.59
C ALA A 468 -10.76 -18.31 11.05
N LEU A 469 -9.82 -17.71 10.31
CA LEU A 469 -9.82 -17.65 8.84
C LEU A 469 -8.96 -18.75 8.20
N VAL A 470 -7.95 -19.27 8.91
CA VAL A 470 -7.03 -20.30 8.41
C VAL A 470 -7.73 -21.56 7.88
N PRO A 471 -8.75 -22.17 8.52
CA PRO A 471 -9.36 -23.40 8.01
C PRO A 471 -10.00 -23.23 6.62
N GLY A 472 -10.65 -22.08 6.37
CA GLY A 472 -11.23 -21.78 5.05
C GLY A 472 -10.15 -21.53 3.98
N PHE A 473 -9.06 -20.83 4.34
CA PHE A 473 -7.90 -20.67 3.46
C PHE A 473 -7.25 -22.02 3.10
N LEU A 474 -7.06 -22.91 4.08
CA LEU A 474 -6.44 -24.22 3.87
C LEU A 474 -7.28 -25.14 2.98
N GLN A 475 -8.62 -25.02 3.00
CA GLN A 475 -9.46 -25.70 2.01
C GLN A 475 -9.29 -25.09 0.62
N GLU A 476 -9.28 -23.75 0.50
CA GLU A 476 -9.12 -23.06 -0.79
C GLU A 476 -7.81 -23.39 -1.50
N VAL A 477 -6.69 -23.53 -0.76
CA VAL A 477 -5.40 -23.95 -1.33
C VAL A 477 -5.24 -25.47 -1.47
N GLY A 478 -6.28 -26.26 -1.18
CA GLY A 478 -6.28 -27.71 -1.34
C GLY A 478 -5.43 -28.50 -0.32
N ILE A 479 -5.12 -27.90 0.84
CA ILE A 479 -4.43 -28.59 1.94
C ILE A 479 -5.41 -29.38 2.82
N LEU A 480 -6.65 -28.90 2.96
CA LEU A 480 -7.75 -29.62 3.60
C LEU A 480 -8.83 -29.95 2.56
N GLU A 481 -9.32 -31.19 2.55
CA GLU A 481 -10.36 -31.61 1.59
C GLU A 481 -11.70 -30.92 1.86
N ALA A 482 -12.06 -30.75 3.14
CA ALA A 482 -13.29 -30.06 3.55
C ALA A 482 -13.15 -29.46 4.96
N VAL A 483 -13.73 -28.27 5.17
CA VAL A 483 -14.01 -27.71 6.49
C VAL A 483 -15.50 -27.35 6.61
N PRO A 484 -16.05 -27.24 7.83
CA PRO A 484 -17.44 -26.80 8.02
C PRO A 484 -17.74 -25.50 7.29
N GLY A 485 -18.93 -25.41 6.65
CA GLY A 485 -19.29 -24.29 5.76
C GLY A 485 -19.26 -22.89 6.39
N ALA A 486 -19.26 -22.80 7.73
CA ALA A 486 -19.00 -21.55 8.44
C ALA A 486 -17.59 -21.00 8.16
N PHE A 487 -16.56 -21.84 8.08
CA PHE A 487 -15.18 -21.42 7.83
C PHE A 487 -14.98 -20.98 6.37
N THR A 488 -15.57 -21.68 5.40
CA THR A 488 -15.53 -21.26 3.99
C THR A 488 -16.30 -19.96 3.77
N PHE A 489 -17.45 -19.78 4.45
CA PHE A 489 -18.19 -18.52 4.43
C PHE A 489 -17.38 -17.37 5.04
N VAL A 490 -16.86 -17.54 6.26
CA VAL A 490 -16.05 -16.52 6.97
C VAL A 490 -14.79 -16.16 6.16
N TYR A 491 -14.15 -17.14 5.52
CA TYR A 491 -13.06 -16.89 4.58
C TYR A 491 -13.52 -16.11 3.33
N SER A 492 -14.67 -16.42 2.73
CA SER A 492 -15.19 -15.67 1.57
C SER A 492 -15.45 -14.17 1.86
N VAL A 493 -15.61 -13.80 3.13
CA VAL A 493 -15.73 -12.41 3.61
C VAL A 493 -14.53 -11.97 4.47
N SER A 494 -13.36 -12.56 4.25
CA SER A 494 -12.16 -12.44 5.11
C SER A 494 -11.77 -11.01 5.46
N TRP A 495 -11.87 -10.08 4.52
CA TRP A 495 -11.61 -8.66 4.77
C TRP A 495 -12.56 -8.07 5.83
N PHE A 496 -13.87 -8.25 5.61
CA PHE A 496 -14.92 -7.67 6.45
C PHE A 496 -14.95 -8.33 7.82
N PHE A 497 -14.99 -9.67 7.86
CA PHE A 497 -14.92 -10.42 9.11
C PHE A 497 -13.63 -10.08 9.87
N GLY A 498 -12.50 -10.07 9.16
CA GLY A 498 -11.20 -9.76 9.73
C GLY A 498 -11.16 -8.38 10.39
N CYS A 499 -11.58 -7.35 9.66
CA CYS A 499 -11.60 -5.97 10.13
C CYS A 499 -12.56 -5.76 11.31
N PHE A 500 -13.81 -6.21 11.22
CA PHE A 500 -14.79 -5.97 12.30
C PHE A 500 -14.53 -6.82 13.55
N SER A 501 -14.14 -8.09 13.40
CA SER A 501 -13.87 -8.96 14.55
C SER A 501 -12.59 -8.55 15.29
N SER A 502 -11.50 -8.22 14.58
CA SER A 502 -10.26 -7.78 15.23
C SER A 502 -10.44 -6.42 15.92
N ALA A 503 -11.19 -5.49 15.32
CA ALA A 503 -11.54 -4.21 15.91
C ALA A 503 -12.32 -4.38 17.22
N LEU A 504 -13.33 -5.26 17.23
CA LEU A 504 -14.15 -5.55 18.40
C LEU A 504 -13.34 -6.25 19.50
N LEU A 505 -12.60 -7.30 19.16
CA LEU A 505 -11.73 -8.02 20.11
C LEU A 505 -10.69 -7.08 20.72
N TYR A 506 -10.03 -6.25 19.90
CA TYR A 506 -9.02 -5.32 20.36
C TYR A 506 -9.59 -4.25 21.30
N TRP A 507 -10.75 -3.69 20.95
CA TRP A 507 -11.44 -2.71 21.78
C TRP A 507 -11.85 -3.30 23.14
N VAL A 508 -12.42 -4.51 23.17
CA VAL A 508 -12.81 -5.20 24.41
C VAL A 508 -11.58 -5.54 25.26
N LEU A 509 -10.57 -6.20 24.68
CA LEU A 509 -9.36 -6.60 25.41
C LEU A 509 -8.59 -5.40 25.97
N SER A 510 -8.48 -4.31 25.20
CA SER A 510 -7.80 -3.09 25.64
C SER A 510 -8.57 -2.34 26.74
N ARG A 511 -9.92 -2.38 26.71
CA ARG A 511 -10.75 -1.83 27.79
C ARG A 511 -10.55 -2.60 29.09
N VAL A 512 -10.59 -3.94 29.05
CA VAL A 512 -10.37 -4.81 30.22
C VAL A 512 -8.92 -4.71 30.73
N GLY A 513 -7.94 -4.58 29.83
CA GLY A 513 -6.53 -4.41 30.18
C GLY A 513 -6.24 -3.10 30.92
N ARG A 514 -6.82 -1.98 30.46
CA ARG A 514 -6.67 -0.67 31.12
C ARG A 514 -7.20 -0.67 32.56
N THR A 515 -8.29 -1.39 32.85
CA THR A 515 -8.80 -1.54 34.24
C THR A 515 -7.81 -2.25 35.16
N LYS A 516 -6.97 -3.15 34.63
CA LYS A 516 -5.93 -3.84 35.42
C LYS A 516 -4.69 -2.97 35.63
N GLN A 517 -4.27 -2.21 34.61
CA GLN A 517 -3.13 -1.27 34.74
C GLN A 517 -3.45 -0.08 35.66
N ALA A 518 -4.69 0.42 35.66
CA ALA A 518 -5.14 1.48 36.57
C ALA A 518 -5.21 1.05 38.05
N CYS A 519 -5.03 -0.24 38.36
CA CYS A 519 -5.00 -0.78 39.71
C CYS A 519 -3.57 -0.93 40.27
N ALA A 520 -2.54 -0.70 39.46
CA ALA A 520 -1.20 -0.39 39.98
C ALA A 520 -1.20 1.09 40.39
N PRO A 521 -0.73 1.45 41.60
CA PRO A 521 -0.67 2.86 41.99
C PRO A 521 0.25 3.61 41.01
N PRO A 522 -0.09 4.86 40.63
CA PRO A 522 0.86 5.68 39.90
C PRO A 522 2.14 5.81 40.74
N PRO A 523 3.34 5.82 40.13
CA PRO A 523 4.55 6.21 40.86
C PRO A 523 4.29 7.58 41.50
N SER A 524 4.63 7.69 42.78
CA SER A 524 4.32 8.86 43.62
C SER A 524 4.79 10.16 42.96
N LEU A 525 4.04 11.25 43.17
CA LEU A 525 4.24 12.53 42.47
C LEU A 525 5.59 13.22 42.76
N GLU A 526 6.43 12.65 43.62
CA GLU A 526 7.74 13.16 44.06
C GLU A 526 8.89 12.71 43.14
N ALA A 527 8.74 12.87 41.82
CA ALA A 527 9.86 12.77 40.86
C ALA A 527 9.57 13.43 39.49
N ARG A 528 8.90 14.59 39.43
CA ARG A 528 8.85 15.39 38.19
C ARG A 528 10.07 16.32 38.08
N LEU A 529 11.25 15.72 37.98
CA LEU A 529 12.36 16.32 37.23
C LEU A 529 12.28 15.80 35.79
N PRO A 530 12.47 16.65 34.77
CA PRO A 530 12.44 16.20 33.39
C PRO A 530 13.71 15.41 33.08
N LEU A 531 13.68 14.10 33.26
CA LEU A 531 14.66 13.18 32.68
C LEU A 531 14.36 12.95 31.18
N CYS A 532 14.27 14.06 30.43
CA CYS A 532 14.83 14.08 29.10
C CYS A 532 16.36 14.01 29.26
N CYS A 533 17.04 13.33 28.35
CA CYS A 533 18.49 13.15 28.42
C CYS A 533 19.24 14.49 28.25
N CYS A 534 19.55 15.18 29.34
CA CYS A 534 20.63 16.15 29.34
C CYS A 534 21.98 15.41 29.17
N PRO A 535 22.87 15.86 28.27
CA PRO A 535 24.26 15.40 28.27
C PRO A 535 24.90 15.74 29.62
N ASN A 536 25.48 14.74 30.29
CA ASN A 536 26.08 14.91 31.60
C ASN A 536 27.47 15.59 31.47
N PRO A 537 27.69 16.80 32.04
CA PRO A 537 28.97 17.48 31.94
C PRO A 537 29.98 16.86 32.94
N ARG A 538 30.56 15.71 32.57
CA ARG A 538 31.68 15.09 33.28
C ARG A 538 32.73 14.54 32.32
N VAL A 539 33.52 15.45 31.74
CA VAL A 539 34.90 15.16 31.33
C VAL A 539 35.80 16.08 32.13
N GLY A 540 36.54 15.51 33.09
CA GLY A 540 37.55 16.24 33.83
C GLY A 540 38.77 16.47 32.94
N VAL A 541 39.11 17.73 32.70
CA VAL A 541 40.38 18.09 32.08
C VAL A 541 41.47 17.99 33.14
N SER A 542 42.28 16.93 33.06
CA SER A 542 43.51 16.79 33.86
C SER A 542 44.65 17.59 33.22
N PRO A 543 45.52 18.23 34.01
CA PRO A 543 46.57 19.11 33.48
C PRO A 543 47.77 18.31 32.92
N PRO A 544 48.50 18.86 31.93
CA PRO A 544 49.78 18.30 31.51
C PRO A 544 50.92 18.80 32.42
N TYR A 545 51.77 17.89 32.91
CA TYR A 545 53.08 18.29 33.46
C TYR A 545 54.17 17.23 33.26
N SER A 546 55.36 17.77 32.96
CA SER A 546 56.73 17.28 33.16
C SER A 546 57.41 16.34 32.16
N SER A 547 58.33 16.93 31.39
CA SER A 547 59.77 16.57 31.33
C SER A 547 60.51 17.63 30.49
N SER A 548 61.16 18.67 31.03
CA SER A 548 62.42 18.72 31.82
C SER A 548 63.72 18.52 31.02
N GLU A 549 64.20 19.61 30.39
CA GLU A 549 65.57 19.92 29.92
C GLU A 549 65.48 21.33 29.29
N GLY A 550 66.33 22.33 29.44
CA GLY A 550 67.60 22.59 30.12
C GLY A 550 67.80 24.13 30.19
N ALA A 551 68.84 24.64 30.86
CA ALA A 551 68.94 26.06 31.25
C ALA A 551 69.72 26.99 30.29
N CYS A 552 69.84 28.28 30.67
CA CYS A 552 70.59 29.42 30.06
C CYS A 552 69.81 30.29 29.04
N LEU A 553 69.99 31.63 28.93
CA LEU A 553 70.73 32.65 29.72
C LEU A 553 70.12 34.06 29.44
N LEU A 554 70.42 35.05 30.30
CA LEU A 554 70.14 36.50 30.11
C LEU A 554 71.27 37.18 29.26
N PRO A 555 71.23 38.50 28.94
CA PRO A 555 70.30 39.25 28.10
C PRO A 555 71.04 40.11 27.01
N THR A 556 70.40 41.17 26.50
CA THR A 556 70.93 42.39 25.80
C THR A 556 70.89 42.53 24.25
N VAL A 557 70.22 43.62 23.81
CA VAL A 557 70.70 44.69 22.88
C VAL A 557 71.41 44.26 21.57
N HIS A 558 70.91 44.52 20.35
CA HIS A 558 70.76 45.85 19.74
C HIS A 558 69.98 45.83 18.38
N LYS A 559 69.18 46.87 18.13
CA LYS A 559 69.06 47.71 16.90
C LYS A 559 68.78 47.17 15.47
N ASP A 560 68.03 48.04 14.77
CA ASP A 560 67.99 48.39 13.34
C ASP A 560 67.16 47.55 12.32
N HIS A 561 66.02 48.16 11.93
CA HIS A 561 65.39 48.36 10.60
C HIS A 561 65.99 47.73 9.30
N PRO A 562 65.22 47.67 8.17
CA PRO A 562 63.77 47.83 7.96
C PRO A 562 63.10 46.77 7.04
N SER A 563 61.82 47.02 6.71
CA SER A 563 60.91 46.47 5.68
C SER A 563 61.55 46.18 4.29
N PRO A 564 60.89 45.40 3.38
CA PRO A 564 59.46 45.52 2.99
C PRO A 564 58.49 44.56 3.68
#